data_AF-C3PIB6-F1
#
_entry.id   AF-C3PIB6-F1
#
_cell.length_a   1.000
_cell.length_b   1.000
_cell.length_c   1.000
_cell.angle_alpha   90.00
_cell.angle_beta   90.00
_cell.angle_gamma   90.00
#
_symmetry.space_group_name_H-M   'P 1'
#
loop_
_entity.id
_entity.type
_entity.pdbx_description
1 polymer ?
#
loop_
_entity_poly.entity_id
_entity_poly.type
_entity_poly.pdbx_seq_one_letter_code
_entity_poly.pdbx_strand_id
1 'polypeptide(L)'
;MTDFGQLQEHLDSNDVKFTLNGKEYTVDPTAQDVLKFHVHLNSSTEKTAAGQGLATFERVAHLVGSKFDTETGKITGGLLGQLMKDGATFPQLNHIVETIHIKYTSGDDLAKAYFETGSVKKALEKLNNDSQENQETGQTSGETSGDD
;
A
#
# COMPACT_ATOMS: atom_id res chain seq x y z
N MET A 1 12.79 -30.68 -6.47
CA MET A 1 12.25 -29.48 -7.16
C MET A 1 11.36 -28.78 -6.16
N THR A 2 11.73 -27.57 -5.77
CA THR A 2 10.90 -26.74 -4.87
C THR A 2 9.71 -26.25 -5.68
N ASP A 3 8.51 -26.65 -5.27
CA ASP A 3 7.25 -26.10 -5.76
C ASP A 3 7.06 -24.71 -5.13
N PHE A 4 6.95 -23.67 -5.96
CA PHE A 4 6.81 -22.29 -5.51
C PHE A 4 5.35 -21.83 -5.45
N GLY A 5 4.38 -22.74 -5.62
CA GLY A 5 2.97 -22.37 -5.72
C GLY A 5 2.66 -21.57 -6.99
N GLN A 6 1.38 -21.31 -7.24
CA GLN A 6 0.94 -20.60 -8.45
C GLN A 6 1.22 -19.11 -8.32
N LEU A 7 2.41 -18.69 -8.76
CA LEU A 7 2.83 -17.29 -8.95
C LEU A 7 1.82 -16.45 -9.78
N GLN A 8 0.91 -17.11 -10.50
CA GLN A 8 -0.18 -16.50 -11.26
C GLN A 8 -1.27 -15.83 -10.39
N GLU A 9 -1.49 -16.27 -9.14
CA GLU A 9 -2.59 -15.72 -8.31
C GLU A 9 -2.35 -14.27 -7.84
N HIS A 10 -1.14 -13.72 -8.02
CA HIS A 10 -0.79 -12.34 -7.63
C HIS A 10 -0.72 -11.37 -8.82
N LEU A 11 -1.31 -11.72 -9.97
CA LEU A 11 -1.26 -10.94 -11.21
C LEU A 11 -2.62 -10.33 -11.60
N ASP A 12 -3.42 -9.87 -10.62
CA ASP A 12 -4.54 -8.99 -10.95
C ASP A 12 -3.99 -7.66 -11.50
N SER A 13 -4.53 -7.20 -12.63
CA SER A 13 -3.88 -6.20 -13.50
C SER A 13 -3.79 -4.78 -12.94
N ASN A 14 -4.11 -4.59 -11.66
CA ASN A 14 -4.03 -3.30 -10.98
C ASN A 14 -3.84 -3.51 -9.47
N ASP A 15 -2.67 -3.20 -8.96
CA ASP A 15 -2.28 -3.52 -7.59
C ASP A 15 -2.79 -2.45 -6.57
N VAL A 16 -2.84 -1.17 -6.98
CA VAL A 16 -3.52 -0.10 -6.21
C VAL A 16 -4.34 0.79 -7.14
N LYS A 17 -5.60 1.08 -6.79
CA LYS A 17 -6.44 2.08 -7.47
C LYS A 17 -6.93 3.13 -6.48
N PHE A 18 -6.91 4.39 -6.89
CA PHE A 18 -7.45 5.49 -6.09
C PHE A 18 -7.89 6.66 -6.98
N THR A 19 -8.71 7.55 -6.42
CA THR A 19 -9.14 8.78 -7.10
C THR A 19 -8.56 10.00 -6.40
N LEU A 20 -8.01 10.94 -7.16
CA LEU A 20 -7.60 12.26 -6.67
C LEU A 20 -8.16 13.34 -7.60
N ASN A 21 -8.83 14.34 -7.05
CA ASN A 21 -9.42 15.45 -7.80
C ASN A 21 -10.35 14.98 -8.94
N GLY A 22 -11.10 13.90 -8.73
CA GLY A 22 -12.00 13.31 -9.73
C GLY A 22 -11.32 12.56 -10.87
N LYS A 23 -9.99 12.36 -10.81
CA LYS A 23 -9.23 11.52 -11.74
C LYS A 23 -8.86 10.21 -11.08
N GLU A 24 -9.04 9.11 -11.78
CA GLU A 24 -8.61 7.79 -11.35
C GLU A 24 -7.13 7.57 -11.67
N TYR A 25 -6.41 6.96 -10.74
CA TYR A 25 -5.02 6.57 -10.88
C TYR A 25 -4.85 5.10 -10.52
N THR A 26 -3.85 4.48 -11.12
CA THR A 26 -3.54 3.07 -10.90
C THR A 26 -2.03 2.88 -10.74
N VAL A 27 -1.66 2.01 -9.82
CA VAL A 27 -0.32 1.50 -9.60
C VAL A 27 -0.30 0.06 -10.08
N ASP A 28 0.48 -0.19 -11.12
CA ASP A 28 0.68 -1.51 -11.73
C ASP A 28 2.18 -1.72 -11.98
N PRO A 29 2.98 -1.95 -10.92
CA PRO A 29 4.41 -2.14 -11.05
C PRO A 29 4.70 -3.53 -11.59
N THR A 30 5.77 -3.67 -12.37
CA THR A 30 6.19 -5.00 -12.80
C THR A 30 6.73 -5.81 -11.63
N ALA A 31 6.71 -7.15 -11.73
CA ALA A 31 7.36 -8.01 -10.74
C ALA A 31 8.84 -7.67 -10.52
N GLN A 32 9.52 -7.17 -11.57
CA GLN A 32 10.90 -6.70 -11.46
C GLN A 32 11.01 -5.44 -10.59
N ASP A 33 10.05 -4.52 -10.67
CA ASP A 33 10.04 -3.30 -9.87
C ASP A 33 9.73 -3.60 -8.40
N VAL A 34 8.79 -4.52 -8.15
CA VAL A 34 8.50 -5.04 -6.81
C VAL A 34 9.75 -5.71 -6.21
N LEU A 35 10.48 -6.51 -6.99
CA LEU A 35 11.72 -7.13 -6.52
C LEU A 35 12.79 -6.08 -6.17
N LYS A 36 12.98 -5.06 -7.02
CA LYS A 36 13.91 -3.96 -6.73
C LYS A 36 13.51 -3.20 -5.47
N PHE A 37 12.22 -2.98 -5.26
CA PHE A 37 11.69 -2.37 -4.04
C PHE A 37 12.09 -3.17 -2.79
N HIS A 38 11.90 -4.50 -2.79
CA HIS A 38 12.28 -5.34 -1.66
C HIS A 38 13.80 -5.42 -1.44
N VAL A 39 14.59 -5.46 -2.51
CA VAL A 39 16.05 -5.40 -2.41
C VAL A 39 16.47 -4.10 -1.72
N HIS A 40 15.92 -2.96 -2.15
CA HIS A 40 16.24 -1.67 -1.55
C HIS A 40 15.72 -1.51 -0.11
N LEU A 41 14.58 -2.13 0.21
CA LEU A 41 14.06 -2.18 1.57
C LEU A 41 15.05 -2.88 2.52
N ASN A 42 15.54 -4.04 2.11
CA ASN A 42 16.42 -4.89 2.92
C ASN A 42 17.88 -4.41 2.96
N SER A 43 18.31 -3.60 1.98
CA SER A 43 19.67 -3.03 1.96
C SER A 43 19.78 -1.69 2.68
N SER A 44 18.67 -1.09 3.11
CA SER A 44 18.64 0.26 3.68
C SER A 44 19.17 0.28 5.10
N THR A 45 20.12 1.18 5.39
CA THR A 45 20.78 1.31 6.70
C THR A 45 20.35 2.56 7.48
N GLU A 46 19.23 3.18 7.10
CA GLU A 46 18.80 4.47 7.65
C GLU A 46 18.49 4.40 9.15
N LYS A 47 19.23 5.18 9.94
CA LYS A 47 19.15 5.18 11.41
C LYS A 47 18.27 6.29 11.98
N THR A 48 17.80 7.22 11.15
CA THR A 48 17.00 8.37 11.59
C THR A 48 15.62 8.32 10.96
N ALA A 49 14.61 8.85 11.66
CA ALA A 49 13.24 8.92 11.14
C ALA A 49 13.16 9.73 9.83
N ALA A 50 13.93 10.83 9.73
CA ALA A 50 14.00 11.63 8.51
C ALA A 50 14.62 10.86 7.34
N GLY A 51 15.73 10.14 7.59
CA GLY A 51 16.36 9.28 6.58
C GLY A 51 15.44 8.15 6.13
N GLN A 52 14.69 7.54 7.06
CA GLN A 52 13.69 6.53 6.73
C GLN A 52 12.56 7.09 5.86
N GLY A 53 12.07 8.29 6.17
CA GLY A 53 11.04 8.95 5.36
C GLY A 53 11.50 9.22 3.92
N LEU A 54 12.72 9.76 3.75
CA LEU A 54 13.31 10.00 2.43
C LEU A 54 13.54 8.69 1.66
N ALA A 55 14.07 7.66 2.32
CA ALA A 55 14.27 6.35 1.70
C ALA A 55 12.95 5.68 1.29
N THR A 56 11.88 5.88 2.06
CA THR A 56 10.54 5.41 1.69
C THR A 56 10.00 6.14 0.47
N PHE A 57 10.16 7.46 0.41
CA PHE A 57 9.80 8.24 -0.78
C PHE A 57 10.56 7.79 -2.03
N GLU A 58 11.87 7.62 -1.92
CA GLU A 58 12.72 7.16 -3.03
C GLU A 58 12.31 5.77 -3.53
N ARG A 59 12.11 4.83 -2.60
CA ARG A 59 11.65 3.46 -2.91
C ARG A 59 10.35 3.46 -3.70
N VAL A 60 9.35 4.17 -3.18
CA VAL A 60 8.03 4.21 -3.81
C VAL A 60 8.10 4.97 -5.14
N ALA A 61 8.87 6.06 -5.22
CA ALA A 61 9.06 6.80 -6.45
C ALA A 61 9.55 5.87 -7.57
N HIS A 62 10.61 5.09 -7.32
CA HIS A 62 11.10 4.12 -8.31
C HIS A 62 10.06 3.07 -8.68
N LEU A 63 9.33 2.54 -7.69
CA LEU A 63 8.28 1.54 -7.91
C LEU A 63 7.18 2.04 -8.84
N VAL A 64 6.81 3.32 -8.75
CA VAL A 64 5.73 3.92 -9.56
C VAL A 64 6.26 4.74 -10.75
N GLY A 65 7.47 4.40 -11.23
CA GLY A 65 8.10 5.00 -12.41
C GLY A 65 8.47 6.48 -12.26
N SER A 66 8.45 7.00 -11.04
CA SER A 66 8.85 8.37 -10.71
C SER A 66 10.33 8.41 -10.31
N LYS A 67 10.92 9.61 -10.37
CA LYS A 67 12.25 9.90 -9.84
C LYS A 67 12.14 10.87 -8.70
N PHE A 68 12.83 10.59 -7.59
CA PHE A 68 12.92 11.46 -6.44
C PHE A 68 14.38 11.87 -6.25
N ASP A 69 14.62 13.18 -6.29
CA ASP A 69 15.92 13.77 -5.98
C ASP A 69 15.96 14.07 -4.48
N THR A 70 16.75 13.32 -3.73
CA THR A 70 16.83 13.38 -2.27
C THR A 70 17.51 14.66 -1.76
N GLU A 71 18.31 15.32 -2.59
CA GLU A 71 18.99 16.58 -2.24
C GLU A 71 18.03 17.77 -2.34
N THR A 72 17.23 17.80 -3.40
CA THR A 72 16.32 18.93 -3.71
C THR A 72 14.88 18.67 -3.29
N GLY A 73 14.53 17.42 -2.95
CA GLY A 73 13.16 16.98 -2.69
C GLY A 73 12.27 16.95 -3.93
N LYS A 74 12.86 17.04 -5.13
CA LYS A 74 12.12 17.19 -6.39
C LYS A 74 11.67 15.83 -6.92
N ILE A 75 10.39 15.75 -7.29
CA ILE A 75 9.80 14.58 -7.94
C ILE A 75 9.60 14.87 -9.43
N THR A 76 9.98 13.93 -10.29
CA THR A 76 9.79 14.03 -11.75
C THR A 76 9.35 12.71 -12.37
N GLY A 77 8.52 12.78 -13.41
CA GLY A 77 8.03 11.59 -14.13
C GLY A 77 7.11 10.69 -13.30
N GLY A 78 6.64 9.61 -13.92
CA GLY A 78 5.82 8.58 -13.28
C GLY A 78 4.54 9.09 -12.63
N LEU A 79 3.98 8.25 -11.75
CA LEU A 79 2.74 8.55 -11.04
C LEU A 79 2.87 9.77 -10.11
N LEU A 80 3.92 9.86 -9.29
CA LEU A 80 4.05 10.95 -8.32
C LEU A 80 4.21 12.30 -9.01
N GLY A 81 4.97 12.34 -10.12
CA GLY A 81 5.10 13.55 -10.94
C GLY A 81 3.78 13.95 -11.60
N GLN A 82 2.95 12.97 -12.00
CA GLN A 82 1.62 13.24 -12.55
C GLN A 82 0.66 13.77 -11.48
N LEU A 83 0.63 13.16 -10.29
CA LEU A 83 -0.18 13.61 -9.16
C LEU A 83 0.14 15.06 -8.78
N MET A 84 1.42 15.43 -8.73
CA MET A 84 1.82 16.82 -8.46
C MET A 84 1.32 17.79 -9.54
N LYS A 85 1.40 17.42 -10.82
CA LYS A 85 0.86 18.24 -11.93
C LYS A 85 -0.66 18.39 -11.84
N ASP A 86 -1.34 17.35 -11.34
CA ASP A 86 -2.78 17.33 -11.11
C ASP A 86 -3.20 17.98 -9.78
N GLY A 87 -2.27 18.65 -9.08
CA GLY A 87 -2.54 19.49 -7.92
C GLY A 87 -2.49 18.75 -6.58
N ALA A 88 -1.88 17.57 -6.51
CA ALA A 88 -1.65 16.88 -5.25
C ALA A 88 -0.78 17.73 -4.31
N THR A 89 -1.28 17.94 -3.09
CA THR A 89 -0.49 18.55 -2.01
C THR A 89 0.55 17.57 -1.49
N PHE A 90 1.63 18.07 -0.87
CA PHE A 90 2.65 17.20 -0.27
C PHE A 90 2.07 16.21 0.78
N PRO A 91 1.14 16.60 1.67
CA PRO A 91 0.49 15.65 2.57
C PRO A 91 -0.29 14.54 1.85
N GLN A 92 -1.00 14.85 0.76
CA GLN A 92 -1.70 13.84 -0.04
C GLN A 92 -0.70 12.90 -0.72
N LEU A 93 0.40 13.44 -1.23
CA LEU A 93 1.45 12.66 -1.85
C LEU A 93 2.13 11.72 -0.84
N ASN A 94 2.43 12.23 0.36
CA ASN A 94 2.98 11.44 1.46
C ASN A 94 2.03 10.31 1.87
N HIS A 95 0.73 10.61 1.99
CA HIS A 95 -0.29 9.62 2.30
C HIS A 95 -0.33 8.48 1.26
N ILE A 96 -0.33 8.83 -0.03
CA ILE A 96 -0.28 7.84 -1.13
C ILE A 96 1.02 7.03 -1.09
N VAL A 97 2.16 7.68 -0.87
CA VAL A 97 3.46 7.01 -0.77
C VAL A 97 3.48 6.02 0.38
N GLU A 98 2.99 6.41 1.56
CA GLU A 98 2.91 5.52 2.73
C GLU A 98 1.93 4.37 2.51
N THR A 99 0.77 4.61 1.90
CA THR A 99 -0.17 3.53 1.52
C THR A 99 0.50 2.50 0.62
N ILE A 100 1.19 2.95 -0.44
CA ILE A 100 1.88 2.05 -1.37
C ILE A 100 2.99 1.29 -0.63
N HIS A 101 3.78 1.98 0.19
CA HIS A 101 4.81 1.33 1.00
C HIS A 101 4.23 0.25 1.92
N ILE A 102 3.13 0.52 2.61
CA ILE A 102 2.44 -0.43 3.49
C ILE A 102 1.96 -1.64 2.71
N LYS A 103 1.38 -1.45 1.51
CA LYS A 103 0.92 -2.56 0.67
C LYS A 103 2.05 -3.57 0.41
N TYR A 104 3.18 -3.08 -0.09
CA TYR A 104 4.32 -3.93 -0.44
C TYR A 104 5.19 -4.36 0.76
N THR A 105 4.83 -4.02 1.99
CA THR A 105 5.58 -4.44 3.19
C THR A 105 4.75 -5.21 4.20
N SER A 106 3.46 -4.91 4.27
CA SER A 106 2.54 -5.37 5.32
C SER A 106 1.23 -5.95 4.79
N GLY A 107 0.99 -5.87 3.47
CA GLY A 107 -0.17 -6.45 2.81
C GLY A 107 -1.33 -5.48 2.57
N ASP A 108 -2.29 -5.97 1.79
CA ASP A 108 -3.38 -5.16 1.20
C ASP A 108 -4.37 -4.62 2.25
N ASP A 109 -4.73 -5.44 3.23
CA ASP A 109 -5.72 -5.06 4.25
C ASP A 109 -5.26 -3.85 5.07
N LEU A 110 -4.00 -3.87 5.51
CA LEU A 110 -3.43 -2.76 6.27
C LEU A 110 -3.25 -1.51 5.39
N ALA A 111 -2.87 -1.69 4.12
CA ALA A 111 -2.74 -0.56 3.19
C ALA A 111 -4.09 0.13 2.95
N LYS A 112 -5.16 -0.66 2.75
CA LYS A 112 -6.52 -0.14 2.59
C LYS A 112 -7.01 0.57 3.85
N ALA A 113 -6.86 -0.07 5.01
CA ALA A 113 -7.23 0.54 6.29
C ALA A 113 -6.43 1.81 6.59
N TYR A 114 -5.14 1.84 6.23
CA TYR A 114 -4.30 3.04 6.35
C TYR A 114 -4.78 4.13 5.40
N PHE A 115 -5.07 3.81 4.13
CA PHE A 115 -5.54 4.78 3.15
C PHE A 115 -6.80 5.53 3.62
N GLU A 116 -7.70 4.83 4.30
CA GLU A 116 -8.94 5.41 4.83
C GLU A 116 -8.73 6.22 6.13
N THR A 117 -7.76 5.83 6.96
CA THR A 117 -7.61 6.37 8.32
C THR A 117 -6.48 7.39 8.49
N GLY A 118 -5.48 7.38 7.60
CA GLY A 118 -4.26 8.19 7.70
C GLY A 118 -3.39 7.85 8.91
N SER A 119 -3.57 6.68 9.54
CA SER A 119 -2.83 6.31 10.73
C SER A 119 -2.71 4.80 10.86
N VAL A 120 -1.48 4.30 10.99
CA VAL A 120 -1.22 2.85 11.20
C VAL A 120 -1.93 2.34 12.45
N LYS A 121 -1.95 3.12 13.54
CA LYS A 121 -2.64 2.74 14.78
C LYS A 121 -4.14 2.54 14.54
N LYS A 122 -4.79 3.52 13.91
CA LYS A 122 -6.23 3.44 13.59
C LYS A 122 -6.52 2.35 12.57
N ALA A 123 -5.63 2.12 11.62
CA ALA A 123 -5.74 1.05 10.64
C ALA A 123 -5.73 -0.33 11.32
N LEU A 124 -4.81 -0.55 12.27
CA LEU A 124 -4.76 -1.78 13.08
C LEU A 124 -5.99 -1.93 13.98
N GLU A 125 -6.44 -0.86 14.63
CA GLU A 125 -7.68 -0.86 15.42
C GLU A 125 -8.89 -1.24 14.55
N LYS A 126 -8.98 -0.68 13.34
CA LYS A 126 -10.04 -1.01 12.38
C LYS A 126 -9.99 -2.49 11.99
N LEU A 127 -8.83 -3.02 11.59
CA LEU A 127 -8.70 -4.43 11.22
C LEU A 127 -9.06 -5.39 12.35
N ASN A 128 -8.71 -5.05 13.59
CA ASN A 128 -9.08 -5.84 14.76
C ASN A 128 -10.60 -5.83 14.99
N ASN A 129 -11.26 -4.68 14.83
CA ASN A 129 -12.70 -4.56 14.99
C ASN A 129 -13.46 -5.30 13.87
N ASP A 130 -13.04 -5.12 12.61
CA ASP A 130 -13.62 -5.81 11.44
C ASP A 130 -13.48 -7.34 11.54
N SER A 131 -12.40 -7.82 12.19
CA SER A 131 -12.18 -9.24 12.48
C SER A 131 -13.12 -9.79 13.57
N GLN A 132 -13.46 -8.97 14.57
CA GLN A 132 -14.39 -9.35 15.64
C GLN A 132 -15.84 -9.34 15.17
N GLU A 133 -16.24 -8.36 14.36
CA GLU A 133 -17.61 -8.24 13.83
C GLU A 133 -17.96 -9.40 12.85
N ASN A 134 -16.95 -9.90 12.11
CA ASN A 134 -17.10 -11.10 11.28
C ASN A 134 -17.18 -12.41 12.09
N GLN A 135 -16.68 -12.44 13.34
CA GLN A 135 -16.84 -13.62 14.20
C GLN A 135 -18.24 -13.69 14.83
N GLU A 136 -18.84 -12.56 15.18
CA GLU A 136 -20.17 -12.52 15.79
C GLU A 136 -21.29 -12.81 14.78
N THR A 137 -21.11 -12.46 13.51
CA THR A 137 -22.08 -12.73 12.44
C THR A 137 -22.01 -14.17 11.89
N GLY A 138 -20.96 -14.94 12.21
CA GLY A 138 -20.79 -16.34 11.81
C GLY A 138 -21.45 -17.38 12.71
N GLN A 139 -21.98 -17.01 13.89
CA GLN A 139 -22.55 -17.95 14.87
C GLN A 139 -24.09 -18.03 14.90
N THR A 140 -24.82 -17.36 14.01
CA THR A 140 -26.30 -17.43 13.96
C THR A 140 -26.82 -18.16 12.72
N SER A 141 -26.52 -19.45 12.61
CA SER A 141 -27.28 -20.38 11.75
C SER A 141 -27.12 -21.80 12.27
N GLY A 142 -27.98 -22.20 13.20
CA GLY A 142 -27.94 -23.57 13.71
C GLY A 142 -28.82 -23.91 14.92
N GLU A 143 -29.96 -23.25 15.13
CA GLU A 143 -31.00 -23.79 16.03
C GLU A 143 -32.36 -23.73 15.33
N THR A 144 -32.61 -24.69 14.45
CA THR A 144 -33.99 -25.08 14.15
C THR A 144 -34.41 -26.12 15.17
N SER A 145 -35.25 -25.68 16.11
CA SER A 145 -36.04 -26.53 16.99
C SER A 145 -36.79 -27.58 16.18
N GLY A 146 -36.50 -28.86 16.43
CA GLY A 146 -37.34 -29.98 16.03
C GLY A 146 -38.09 -30.47 17.26
N ASP A 147 -39.32 -29.99 17.40
CA ASP A 147 -40.38 -30.64 18.18
C ASP A 147 -40.94 -31.77 17.30
N ASP A 148 -40.80 -33.02 17.75
CA ASP A 148 -41.77 -34.13 17.66
C ASP A 148 -41.18 -35.43 18.23
#